data_AF-D4M571-F1
#
_entry.id   AF-D4M571-F1
#
_cell.length_a   1.000
_cell.length_b   1.000
_cell.length_c   1.000
_cell.angle_alpha   90.00
_cell.angle_beta   90.00
_cell.angle_gamma   90.00
#
_symmetry.space_group_name_H-M   'P 1'
#
loop_
_entity.id
_entity.type
_entity.pdbx_description
1 polymer ?
#
loop_
_entity_poly.entity_id
_entity_poly.type
_entity_poly.pdbx_seq_one_letter_code
_entity_poly.pdbx_strand_id
1 'polypeptide(L)'
;MKFDFTVTITAILGIAAVISPIATAIINNLYQLKVKKLELEQNHKDKTTYYVRSIFENYLRYTGKCINRMISETEGNYGEYYFLALTYSPSYIADALISINASIHNGDLESATSQLEQLRPQIAELLQSL
;
A
#
# COMPACT_ATOMS: atom_id res chain seq x y z
N MET A 1 -62.70 -31.36 9.52
CA MET A 1 -62.17 -30.01 9.21
C MET A 1 -61.90 -29.95 7.72
N LYS A 2 -62.65 -29.13 6.96
CA LYS A 2 -62.29 -28.81 5.57
C LYS A 2 -61.32 -27.65 5.63
N PHE A 3 -60.06 -27.88 5.25
CA PHE A 3 -59.12 -26.79 5.06
C PHE A 3 -59.59 -25.96 3.87
N ASP A 4 -59.92 -24.69 4.10
CA ASP A 4 -60.11 -23.73 3.01
C ASP A 4 -58.73 -23.46 2.40
N PHE A 5 -58.48 -24.08 1.25
CA PHE A 5 -57.25 -23.95 0.50
C PHE A 5 -56.90 -22.49 0.24
N THR A 6 -57.90 -21.65 -0.04
CA THR A 6 -57.72 -20.20 -0.26
C THR A 6 -57.16 -19.50 0.98
N VAL A 7 -57.68 -19.80 2.17
CA VAL A 7 -57.22 -19.20 3.43
C VAL A 7 -55.80 -19.65 3.74
N THR A 8 -55.50 -20.92 3.49
CA THR A 8 -54.17 -21.51 3.73
C THR A 8 -53.11 -20.93 2.81
N ILE A 9 -53.41 -20.82 1.50
CA ILE A 9 -52.52 -20.23 0.50
C ILE A 9 -52.27 -18.75 0.79
N THR A 10 -53.31 -18.00 1.16
CA THR A 10 -53.19 -16.57 1.49
C THR A 10 -52.33 -16.36 2.75
N ALA A 11 -52.49 -17.21 3.77
CA ALA A 11 -51.67 -17.16 4.97
C ALA A 11 -50.18 -17.44 4.66
N ILE A 12 -49.90 -18.45 3.83
CA ILE A 12 -48.52 -18.77 3.40
C ILE A 12 -47.92 -17.61 2.60
N LEU A 13 -48.68 -17.02 1.66
CA LEU A 13 -48.24 -15.86 0.88
C LEU A 13 -47.95 -14.65 1.78
N GLY A 14 -48.81 -14.37 2.76
CA GLY A 14 -48.61 -13.29 3.73
C GLY A 14 -47.34 -13.51 4.58
N ILE A 15 -47.13 -14.73 5.07
CA ILE A 15 -45.92 -15.08 5.83
C ILE A 15 -44.67 -14.96 4.94
N ALA A 16 -44.71 -15.50 3.72
CA ALA A 16 -43.60 -15.43 2.78
C ALA A 16 -43.27 -13.98 2.39
N ALA A 17 -44.28 -13.12 2.21
CA ALA A 17 -44.09 -11.71 1.88
C ALA A 17 -43.40 -10.92 3.01
N VAL A 18 -43.54 -11.35 4.27
CA VAL A 18 -42.85 -10.74 5.42
C VAL A 18 -41.47 -11.35 5.63
N ILE A 19 -41.36 -12.69 5.59
CA ILE A 19 -40.10 -13.38 5.87
C ILE A 19 -39.07 -13.18 4.75
N SER A 20 -39.50 -13.18 3.49
CA SER A 20 -38.56 -13.13 2.36
C SER A 20 -37.74 -11.83 2.31
N PRO A 21 -38.32 -10.62 2.51
CA PRO A 21 -37.53 -9.39 2.62
C PRO A 21 -36.57 -9.39 3.82
N ILE A 22 -36.98 -9.95 4.97
CA ILE A 22 -36.14 -10.04 6.16
C ILE A 22 -34.92 -10.95 5.90
N ALA A 23 -35.15 -12.14 5.36
CA ALA A 23 -34.09 -13.07 5.01
C ALA A 23 -33.14 -12.46 3.96
N THR A 24 -33.71 -11.81 2.94
CA THR A 24 -32.94 -11.10 1.90
C THR A 24 -32.08 -9.98 2.52
N ALA A 25 -32.63 -9.19 3.43
CA ALA A 25 -31.91 -8.11 4.10
C ALA A 25 -30.75 -8.64 4.96
N ILE A 26 -30.95 -9.75 5.68
CA ILE A 26 -29.89 -10.39 6.48
C ILE A 26 -28.76 -10.88 5.58
N ILE A 27 -29.07 -11.60 4.50
CA ILE A 27 -28.08 -12.12 3.56
C ILE A 27 -27.30 -10.97 2.92
N ASN A 28 -28.01 -9.93 2.46
CA ASN A 28 -27.39 -8.76 1.85
C ASN A 28 -26.46 -8.03 2.82
N ASN A 29 -26.88 -7.83 4.08
CA ASN A 29 -26.05 -7.17 5.09
C ASN A 29 -24.79 -7.98 5.43
N LEU A 30 -24.92 -9.31 5.55
CA LEU A 30 -23.76 -10.18 5.78
C LEU A 30 -22.77 -10.13 4.61
N TYR A 31 -23.29 -10.14 3.38
CA TYR A 31 -22.47 -10.01 2.19
C TYR A 31 -21.77 -8.64 2.14
N GLN A 32 -22.50 -7.54 2.34
CA GLN A 32 -21.93 -6.19 2.36
C GLN A 32 -20.86 -6.02 3.45
N LEU A 33 -21.09 -6.57 4.65
CA LEU A 33 -20.09 -6.56 5.72
C LEU A 33 -18.83 -7.33 5.31
N LYS A 34 -18.97 -8.48 4.63
CA LYS A 34 -17.82 -9.25 4.15
C LYS A 34 -17.04 -8.49 3.08
N VAL A 35 -17.73 -7.91 2.08
CA VAL A 35 -17.09 -7.12 1.03
C VAL A 35 -16.36 -5.92 1.62
N LYS A 36 -17.01 -5.16 2.50
CA LYS A 36 -16.40 -3.99 3.14
C LYS A 36 -15.16 -4.33 3.97
N LYS A 37 -15.13 -5.50 4.63
CA LYS A 37 -13.94 -5.98 5.34
C LYS A 37 -12.79 -6.25 4.37
N LEU A 38 -13.06 -6.95 3.26
CA LEU A 38 -12.05 -7.24 2.24
C LEU A 38 -11.53 -5.96 1.59
N GLU A 39 -12.40 -4.99 1.29
CA GLU A 39 -12.02 -3.67 0.77
C GLU A 39 -11.13 -2.90 1.75
N LEU A 40 -11.43 -2.93 3.06
CA LEU A 40 -10.61 -2.27 4.07
C LEU A 40 -9.23 -2.93 4.18
N GLU A 41 -9.17 -4.26 4.22
CA GLU A 41 -7.91 -5.01 4.26
C GLU A 41 -7.05 -4.74 3.02
N GLN A 42 -7.67 -4.75 1.83
CA GLN A 42 -6.98 -4.41 0.58
C GLN A 42 -6.50 -2.96 0.59
N ASN A 43 -7.34 -2.00 0.98
CA ASN A 43 -6.98 -0.58 1.04
C ASN A 43 -5.84 -0.32 2.03
N HIS A 44 -5.81 -1.03 3.16
CA HIS A 44 -4.68 -0.96 4.09
C HIS A 44 -3.38 -1.48 3.46
N LYS A 45 -3.42 -2.64 2.80
CA LYS A 45 -2.25 -3.19 2.10
C LYS A 45 -1.77 -2.26 0.99
N ASP A 46 -2.68 -1.81 0.14
CA ASP A 46 -2.40 -0.90 -0.96
C ASP A 46 -1.74 0.38 -0.45
N LYS A 47 -2.31 1.00 0.61
CA LYS A 47 -1.72 2.20 1.22
C LYS A 47 -0.29 1.99 1.69
N THR A 48 0.01 0.87 2.35
CA THR A 48 1.36 0.57 2.81
C THR A 48 2.31 0.34 1.64
N THR A 49 1.90 -0.45 0.65
CA THR A 49 2.71 -0.71 -0.56
C THR A 49 2.99 0.56 -1.34
N TYR A 50 1.97 1.41 -1.58
CA TYR A 50 2.13 2.71 -2.22
C TYR A 50 3.02 3.65 -1.41
N TYR A 51 2.88 3.66 -0.09
CA TYR A 51 3.70 4.50 0.78
C TYR A 51 5.18 4.10 0.72
N VAL A 52 5.50 2.81 0.88
CA VAL A 52 6.88 2.31 0.79
C VAL A 52 7.46 2.55 -0.61
N ARG A 53 6.69 2.31 -1.67
CA ARG A 53 7.08 2.66 -3.04
C ARG A 53 7.42 4.13 -3.18
N SER A 54 6.58 5.01 -2.66
CA SER A 54 6.82 6.46 -2.72
C SER A 54 8.11 6.87 -2.00
N ILE A 55 8.45 6.22 -0.88
CA ILE A 55 9.68 6.47 -0.13
C ILE A 55 10.90 6.18 -1.00
N PHE A 56 10.97 4.99 -1.59
CA PHE A 56 12.13 4.59 -2.40
C PHE A 56 12.23 5.37 -3.72
N GLU A 57 11.11 5.65 -4.39
CA GLU A 57 11.09 6.49 -5.59
C GLU A 57 11.59 7.91 -5.29
N ASN A 58 11.16 8.49 -4.18
CA ASN A 58 11.62 9.82 -3.78
C ASN A 58 13.05 9.81 -3.28
N TYR A 59 13.49 8.78 -2.57
CA TYR A 59 14.91 8.60 -2.24
C TYR A 59 15.76 8.65 -3.51
N LEU A 60 15.45 7.84 -4.54
CA LEU A 60 16.19 7.85 -5.81
C LEU A 60 16.15 9.24 -6.47
N ARG A 61 14.98 9.87 -6.50
CA ARG A 61 14.76 11.20 -7.10
C ARG A 61 15.61 12.28 -6.44
N TYR A 62 15.57 12.37 -5.11
CA TYR A 62 16.25 13.43 -4.37
C TYR A 62 17.75 13.16 -4.21
N THR A 63 18.16 11.89 -4.11
CA THR A 63 19.58 11.51 -4.16
C THR A 63 20.19 11.89 -5.50
N GLY A 64 19.54 11.54 -6.62
CA GLY A 64 20.00 11.91 -7.95
C GLY A 64 20.07 13.43 -8.16
N LYS A 65 19.12 14.18 -7.61
CA LYS A 65 19.18 15.66 -7.61
C LYS A 65 20.34 16.17 -6.76
N CYS A 66 20.56 15.64 -5.56
CA CYS A 66 21.62 16.04 -4.64
C CYS A 66 23.01 15.84 -5.26
N ILE A 67 23.21 14.70 -5.93
CA ILE A 67 24.43 14.37 -6.67
C ILE A 67 24.65 15.32 -7.86
N ASN A 68 23.61 15.60 -8.66
CA ASN A 68 23.76 16.38 -9.90
C ASN A 68 23.76 17.90 -9.68
N ARG A 69 23.09 18.39 -8.64
CA ARG A 69 22.93 19.82 -8.34
C ARG A 69 22.90 19.98 -6.82
N MET A 70 24.01 20.37 -6.21
CA MET A 70 24.07 20.83 -4.82
C MET A 70 23.26 22.14 -4.66
N ILE A 71 21.92 22.03 -4.60
CA ILE A 71 21.00 23.13 -4.30
C ILE A 71 20.38 22.84 -2.93
N SER A 72 20.38 23.84 -2.03
CA SER A 72 19.96 23.69 -0.63
C SER A 72 18.54 23.14 -0.43
N GLU A 73 17.60 23.44 -1.33
CA GLU A 73 16.23 22.88 -1.30
C GLU A 73 16.21 21.34 -1.47
N THR A 74 17.25 20.80 -2.11
CA THR A 74 17.39 19.36 -2.36
C THR A 74 17.93 18.62 -1.15
N GLU A 75 18.72 19.28 -0.30
CA GLU A 75 19.35 18.66 0.88
C GLU A 75 18.33 18.27 1.93
N GLY A 76 17.35 19.14 2.21
CA GLY A 76 16.28 18.85 3.17
C GLY A 76 15.44 17.64 2.75
N ASN A 77 15.02 17.60 1.48
CA ASN A 77 14.25 16.48 0.94
C ASN A 77 15.07 15.19 0.88
N TYR A 78 16.36 15.27 0.51
CA TYR A 78 17.24 14.11 0.50
C TYR A 78 17.36 13.50 1.91
N GLY A 79 17.64 14.33 2.92
CA GLY A 79 17.78 13.87 4.30
C GLY A 79 16.51 13.19 4.83
N GLU A 80 15.33 13.75 4.55
CA GLU A 80 14.04 13.16 4.92
C GLU A 80 13.86 11.76 4.30
N TYR A 81 13.99 11.66 2.97
CA TYR A 81 13.75 10.39 2.27
C TYR A 81 14.85 9.36 2.50
N TYR A 82 16.07 9.78 2.84
CA TYR A 82 17.16 8.88 3.24
C TYR A 82 16.81 8.09 4.51
N PHE A 83 16.42 8.76 5.59
CA PHE A 83 16.09 8.07 6.84
C PHE A 83 14.81 7.26 6.74
N LEU A 84 13.83 7.74 5.96
CA LEU A 84 12.65 6.95 5.63
C LEU A 84 13.04 5.69 4.86
N ALA A 85 13.86 5.79 3.82
CA ALA A 85 14.32 4.63 3.06
C ALA A 85 15.05 3.64 3.96
N LEU A 86 15.96 4.09 4.84
CA LEU A 86 16.63 3.22 5.80
C LEU A 86 15.66 2.48 6.72
N THR A 87 14.61 3.14 7.20
CA THR A 87 13.63 2.55 8.12
C THR A 87 12.89 1.36 7.50
N TYR A 88 12.58 1.45 6.21
CA TYR A 88 11.82 0.43 5.48
C TYR A 88 12.70 -0.50 4.65
N SER A 89 14.03 -0.35 4.71
CA SER A 89 14.95 -1.15 3.91
C SER A 89 15.27 -2.49 4.57
N PRO A 90 15.33 -3.58 3.80
CA PRO A 90 15.99 -4.79 4.25
C PRO A 90 17.49 -4.55 4.41
N SER A 91 18.17 -5.37 5.21
CA SER A 91 19.59 -5.21 5.54
C SER A 91 20.51 -5.10 4.32
N TYR A 92 20.25 -5.88 3.26
CA TYR A 92 21.06 -5.86 2.03
C TYR A 92 20.98 -4.55 1.24
N ILE A 93 19.91 -3.75 1.41
CA ILE A 93 19.77 -2.40 0.83
C ILE A 93 20.31 -1.34 1.78
N ALA A 94 20.12 -1.53 3.09
CA ALA A 94 20.49 -0.54 4.11
C ALA A 94 22.00 -0.18 4.06
N ASP A 95 22.88 -1.17 3.91
CA ASP A 95 24.33 -0.92 3.83
C ASP A 95 24.71 -0.05 2.62
N ALA A 96 24.05 -0.27 1.47
CA ALA A 96 24.25 0.54 0.28
C ALA A 96 23.74 1.98 0.46
N LEU A 97 22.59 2.16 1.09
CA LEU A 97 22.06 3.50 1.42
C LEU A 97 23.03 4.28 2.32
N ILE A 98 23.58 3.63 3.35
CA ILE A 98 24.57 4.23 4.27
C ILE A 98 25.83 4.62 3.49
N SER A 99 26.33 3.73 2.63
CA SER A 99 27.54 4.01 1.85
C SER A 99 27.34 5.17 0.88
N ILE A 100 26.19 5.25 0.19
CA ILE A 100 25.87 6.36 -0.72
C ILE A 100 25.83 7.67 0.07
N ASN A 101 25.20 7.68 1.25
CA ASN A 101 25.14 8.86 2.10
C ASN A 101 26.52 9.33 2.56
N ALA A 102 27.41 8.39 2.91
CA ALA A 102 28.79 8.70 3.24
C ALA A 102 29.55 9.32 2.05
N SER A 103 29.41 8.75 0.85
CA SER A 103 30.01 9.29 -0.38
C SER A 103 29.53 10.72 -0.67
N ILE A 104 28.22 10.98 -0.53
CA ILE A 104 27.63 12.32 -0.70
C ILE A 104 28.20 13.31 0.32
N HIS A 105 28.26 12.95 1.61
CA HIS A 105 28.79 13.84 2.64
C HIS A 105 30.29 14.10 2.51
N ASN A 106 31.05 13.14 1.97
CA ASN A 106 32.49 13.30 1.70
C ASN A 106 32.76 14.06 0.39
N GLY A 107 31.72 14.41 -0.38
CA GLY A 107 31.84 15.07 -1.68
C GLY A 107 32.30 14.14 -2.82
N ASP A 108 32.35 12.83 -2.57
CA ASP A 108 32.68 11.81 -3.59
C ASP A 108 31.43 11.47 -4.42
N LEU A 109 31.08 12.40 -5.30
CA LEU A 109 29.87 12.31 -6.13
C LEU A 109 29.97 11.23 -7.21
N GLU A 110 31.17 10.88 -7.65
CA GLU A 110 31.40 9.83 -8.64
C GLU A 110 31.09 8.45 -8.03
N SER A 111 31.64 8.17 -6.85
CA SER A 111 31.30 6.94 -6.10
C SER A 111 29.82 6.91 -5.73
N ALA A 112 29.26 8.03 -5.26
CA ALA A 112 27.83 8.11 -4.94
C ALA A 112 26.95 7.79 -6.15
N THR A 113 27.31 8.29 -7.34
CA THR A 113 26.59 7.99 -8.59
C THR A 113 26.67 6.51 -8.92
N SER A 114 27.87 5.93 -8.93
CA SER A 114 28.07 4.52 -9.27
C SER A 114 27.32 3.59 -8.30
N GLN A 115 27.37 3.89 -7.00
CA GLN A 115 26.67 3.14 -5.97
C GLN A 115 25.15 3.24 -6.11
N LEU A 116 24.62 4.43 -6.44
CA LEU A 116 23.19 4.63 -6.68
C LEU A 116 22.70 3.84 -7.90
N GLU A 117 23.48 3.79 -8.98
CA GLU A 117 23.17 3.00 -10.18
C GLU A 117 23.14 1.49 -9.90
N GLN A 118 24.06 1.01 -9.05
CA GLN A 118 24.11 -0.38 -8.59
C GLN A 118 22.97 -0.73 -7.62
N LEU A 119 22.49 0.23 -6.83
CA LEU A 119 21.40 0.03 -5.89
C LEU A 119 20.02 0.01 -6.57
N ARG A 120 19.83 0.81 -7.64
CA ARG A 120 18.57 0.90 -8.39
C ARG A 120 17.91 -0.45 -8.71
N PRO A 121 18.59 -1.48 -9.26
CA PRO A 121 17.96 -2.77 -9.55
C PRO A 121 17.47 -3.49 -8.28
N GLN A 122 18.20 -3.42 -7.17
CA GLN A 122 17.79 -4.05 -5.90
C GLN A 122 16.54 -3.38 -5.33
N ILE A 123 16.43 -2.05 -5.44
CA ILE A 123 15.20 -1.32 -5.11
C ILE A 123 14.05 -1.76 -6.03
N ALA A 124 14.29 -1.92 -7.34
CA ALA A 124 13.26 -2.38 -8.25
C ALA A 124 12.73 -3.78 -7.90
N GLU A 125 13.60 -4.71 -7.52
CA GLU A 125 13.23 -6.04 -7.03
C GLU A 125 12.43 -5.97 -5.73
N LEU A 126 12.88 -5.17 -4.75
CA LEU A 126 12.12 -4.92 -3.52
C LEU A 126 10.70 -4.44 -3.83
N LEU A 127 10.56 -3.43 -4.69
CA LEU A 127 9.28 -2.81 -5.02
C LEU A 127 8.35 -3.72 -5.85
N GLN A 128 8.88 -4.75 -6.51
CA GLN A 128 8.09 -5.79 -7.19
C GLN A 128 7.60 -6.87 -6.22
N SER A 129 8.28 -7.03 -5.08
CA SER A 129 7.94 -8.02 -4.05
C SER A 129 6.93 -7.54 -3.00
N LEU A 130 6.65 -6.23 -2.96
CA LEU A 130 5.64 -5.59 -2.09
C LEU A 130 4.21 -5.77 -2.62
#